data_AF-G5GN27-F1
#
_entry.id   AF-G5GN27-F1
#
_cell.length_a   1.000
_cell.length_b   1.000
_cell.length_c   1.000
_cell.angle_alpha   90.00
_cell.angle_beta   90.00
_cell.angle_gamma   90.00
#
_symmetry.space_group_name_H-M   'P 1'
#
loop_
_entity.id
_entity.type
_entity.pdbx_description
1 polymer ?
#
loop_
_entity_poly.entity_id
_entity_poly.type
_entity_poly.pdbx_seq_one_letter_code
_entity_poly.pdbx_strand_id
1 'polypeptide(L)'
;MLNIKVRVKNLVNKYRTCDPFQLAGDLGITIVHLPLPDDMRGFLVHVLRRKYIVLNEDLCYAGQKVTVCHELGHARLHAGYGYYLHPDRAYYVRSRLEAEANEYAAHLLAYSTEIDSDEVTRIINQRHPDPREVHFLLGRFIDTQGVDTMKQPVWIVEDVKAREDYTLLITFTGGTQRIYDAHPLLEKPIFAPLKSLPFFLRAKAAYGTVIWNDDVDIAPEHLYECSTPIEVEKIA
;
A
#
# COMPACT_ATOMS: atom_id res chain seq x y z
N MET A 1 18.66 9.37 19.29
CA MET A 1 17.47 10.04 18.72
C MET A 1 17.89 10.68 17.39
N LEU A 2 17.13 10.50 16.32
CA LEU A 2 17.46 11.12 15.02
C LEU A 2 17.37 12.65 15.14
N ASN A 3 18.34 13.39 14.60
CA ASN A 3 18.22 14.84 14.47
C ASN A 3 17.56 15.19 13.13
N ILE A 4 16.23 15.26 13.13
CA ILE A 4 15.41 15.44 11.92
C ILE A 4 15.64 16.81 11.30
N LYS A 5 15.69 17.86 12.11
CA LYS A 5 16.02 19.23 11.68
C LYS A 5 17.30 19.31 10.85
N VAL A 6 18.39 18.68 11.31
CA VAL A 6 19.67 18.67 10.59
C VAL A 6 19.58 17.88 9.29
N ARG A 7 18.83 16.77 9.27
CA ARG A 7 18.61 15.98 8.04
C ARG A 7 17.87 16.77 6.97
N VAL A 8 16.82 17.50 7.35
CA VAL A 8 16.08 18.38 6.43
C VAL A 8 17.00 19.48 5.90
N LYS A 9 17.73 20.16 6.78
CA LYS A 9 18.70 21.19 6.38
C LYS A 9 19.72 20.66 5.37
N ASN A 10 20.26 19.46 5.62
CA ASN A 10 21.22 18.83 4.71
C ASN A 10 20.59 18.45 3.37
N LEU A 11 19.32 18.01 3.35
CA LEU A 11 18.60 17.72 2.12
C LEU A 11 18.44 18.98 1.27
N VAL A 12 17.89 20.05 1.86
CA VAL A 12 17.66 21.33 1.19
C VAL A 12 18.98 21.89 0.64
N ASN A 13 20.06 21.82 1.42
CA ASN A 13 21.37 22.28 0.96
C ASN A 13 21.94 21.42 -0.19
N LYS A 14 21.74 20.10 -0.15
CA LYS A 14 22.26 19.17 -1.17
C LYS A 14 21.58 19.38 -2.52
N TYR A 15 20.26 19.50 -2.52
CA TYR A 15 19.46 19.62 -3.74
C TYR A 15 19.19 21.07 -4.13
N ARG A 16 19.55 22.03 -3.27
CA ARG A 16 19.36 23.48 -3.47
C ARG A 16 17.91 23.88 -3.72
N THR A 17 16.98 23.14 -3.13
CA THR A 17 15.55 23.40 -3.21
C THR A 17 14.88 22.93 -1.92
N CYS A 18 13.80 23.61 -1.54
CA CYS A 18 12.90 23.18 -0.47
C CYS A 18 11.50 22.84 -1.02
N ASP A 19 11.33 22.86 -2.34
CA ASP A 19 10.09 22.44 -2.99
C ASP A 19 9.96 20.91 -2.90
N PRO A 20 8.94 20.38 -2.18
CA PRO A 20 8.80 18.94 -2.01
C PRO A 20 8.55 18.18 -3.32
N PHE A 21 7.90 18.80 -4.30
CA PHE A 21 7.64 18.15 -5.59
C PHE A 21 8.94 17.96 -6.39
N GLN A 22 9.78 19.01 -6.46
CA GLN A 22 11.11 18.90 -7.05
C GLN A 22 11.99 17.91 -6.30
N LEU A 23 12.00 17.95 -4.96
CA LEU A 23 12.76 17.01 -4.13
C LEU A 23 12.37 15.55 -4.39
N ALA A 24 11.08 15.26 -4.59
CA ALA A 24 10.65 13.90 -4.94
C ALA A 24 11.30 13.42 -6.24
N GLY A 25 11.25 14.24 -7.30
CA GLY A 25 11.90 13.92 -8.58
C GLY A 25 13.41 13.70 -8.44
N ASP A 26 14.10 14.59 -7.73
CA ASP A 26 15.54 14.51 -7.48
C ASP A 26 15.96 13.28 -6.64
N LEU A 27 15.03 12.74 -5.85
CA LEU A 27 15.19 11.52 -5.07
C LEU A 27 14.81 10.25 -5.86
N GLY A 28 14.39 10.38 -7.12
CA GLY A 28 13.93 9.29 -7.96
C GLY A 28 12.56 8.74 -7.53
N ILE A 29 11.74 9.59 -6.92
CA ILE A 29 10.38 9.27 -6.47
C ILE A 29 9.40 9.90 -7.45
N THR A 30 8.55 9.08 -8.08
CA THR A 30 7.55 9.57 -9.04
C THR A 30 6.25 9.91 -8.32
N ILE A 31 5.71 11.10 -8.54
CA ILE A 31 4.41 11.50 -7.98
C ILE A 31 3.32 11.16 -8.99
N VAL A 32 2.26 10.50 -8.51
CA VAL A 32 1.11 10.06 -9.30
C VAL A 32 -0.16 10.63 -8.66
N HIS A 33 -0.99 11.34 -9.42
CA HIS A 33 -2.22 11.97 -8.93
C HIS A 33 -3.42 11.12 -9.32
N LEU A 34 -4.24 10.75 -8.33
CA LEU A 34 -5.33 9.80 -8.49
C LEU A 34 -6.54 10.26 -7.68
N PRO A 35 -7.78 10.01 -8.14
CA PRO A 35 -8.96 10.14 -7.29
C PRO A 35 -8.86 9.11 -6.17
N LEU A 36 -8.69 9.57 -4.92
CA LEU A 36 -8.68 8.73 -3.73
C LEU A 36 -9.88 9.07 -2.84
N PRO A 37 -10.34 8.15 -1.98
CA PRO A 37 -11.37 8.44 -0.98
C PRO A 37 -11.05 9.70 -0.15
N ASP A 38 -12.08 10.40 0.31
CA ASP A 38 -11.95 11.68 1.06
C ASP A 38 -11.08 11.58 2.32
N ASP A 39 -11.00 10.40 2.93
CA ASP A 39 -10.17 10.11 4.10
C ASP A 39 -8.73 9.73 3.76
N MET A 40 -8.40 9.58 2.47
CA MET A 40 -7.09 9.23 1.97
C MET A 40 -6.45 10.40 1.21
N ARG A 41 -5.43 11.00 1.82
CA ARG A 41 -4.68 12.09 1.19
C ARG A 41 -3.63 11.65 0.18
N GLY A 42 -3.02 10.51 0.44
CA GLY A 42 -1.91 9.99 -0.35
C GLY A 42 -1.10 8.99 0.45
N PHE A 43 -0.12 8.37 -0.22
CA PHE A 43 0.72 7.34 0.36
C PHE A 43 1.98 7.08 -0.47
N LEU A 44 3.06 6.65 0.20
CA LEU A 44 4.27 6.15 -0.45
C LEU A 44 4.16 4.64 -0.75
N VAL A 45 4.28 4.26 -2.01
CA VAL A 45 4.36 2.86 -2.46
C VAL A 45 5.72 2.56 -3.07
N HIS A 46 6.21 1.34 -2.82
CA HIS A 46 7.37 0.78 -3.47
C HIS A 46 6.94 -0.33 -4.43
N VAL A 47 7.14 -0.09 -5.73
CA VAL A 47 6.91 -1.10 -6.78
C VAL A 47 8.26 -1.46 -7.38
N LEU A 48 8.67 -2.73 -7.20
CA LEU A 48 10.00 -3.22 -7.56
C LEU A 48 11.12 -2.36 -6.93
N ARG A 49 11.92 -1.69 -7.77
CA ARG A 49 13.05 -0.83 -7.33
C ARG A 49 12.72 0.66 -7.42
N ARG A 50 11.45 1.02 -7.69
CA ARG A 50 10.99 2.40 -7.89
C ARG A 50 10.05 2.79 -6.75
N LYS A 51 10.09 4.07 -6.39
CA LYS A 51 9.25 4.66 -5.36
C LYS A 51 8.23 5.58 -6.00
N TYR A 52 7.01 5.51 -5.53
CA TYR A 52 5.94 6.39 -5.98
C TYR A 52 5.25 7.02 -4.78
N ILE A 53 4.93 8.30 -4.89
CA ILE A 53 4.00 8.96 -3.98
C ILE A 53 2.68 9.10 -4.75
N VAL A 54 1.67 8.38 -4.29
CA VAL A 54 0.31 8.56 -4.77
C VAL A 54 -0.32 9.71 -4.00
N LEU A 55 -0.87 10.69 -4.70
CA LEU A 55 -1.56 11.85 -4.12
C LEU A 55 -3.02 11.84 -4.54
N ASN A 56 -3.88 12.21 -3.62
CA ASN A 56 -5.28 12.49 -3.93
C ASN A 56 -5.35 13.77 -4.78
N GLU A 57 -5.91 13.64 -5.99
CA GLU A 57 -6.05 14.76 -6.93
C GLU A 57 -7.03 15.83 -6.44
N ASP A 58 -7.98 15.46 -5.56
CA ASP A 58 -8.99 16.37 -5.01
C ASP A 58 -8.42 17.28 -3.90
N LEU A 59 -7.18 17.06 -3.46
CA LEU A 59 -6.54 17.92 -2.49
C LEU A 59 -6.17 19.27 -3.09
N CYS A 60 -6.42 20.34 -2.33
CA CYS A 60 -5.85 21.64 -2.63
C CYS A 60 -4.31 21.60 -2.62
N TYR A 61 -3.67 22.54 -3.32
CA TYR A 61 -2.20 22.58 -3.44
C TYR A 61 -1.46 22.55 -2.09
N ALA A 62 -1.98 23.26 -1.08
CA ALA A 62 -1.42 23.23 0.27
C ALA A 62 -1.51 21.82 0.89
N GLY A 63 -2.64 21.13 0.73
CA GLY A 63 -2.84 19.76 1.18
C GLY A 63 -1.88 18.79 0.49
N GLN A 64 -1.74 18.86 -0.83
CA GLN A 64 -0.79 18.05 -1.59
C GLN A 64 0.65 18.30 -1.12
N LYS A 65 1.05 19.56 -0.94
CA LYS A 65 2.38 19.93 -0.47
C LYS A 65 2.71 19.34 0.91
N VAL A 66 1.75 19.37 1.84
CA VAL A 66 1.92 18.76 3.17
C VAL A 66 2.06 17.23 3.05
N THR A 67 1.21 16.58 2.26
CA THR A 67 1.28 15.13 2.04
C THR A 67 2.61 14.71 1.44
N VAL A 68 3.11 15.40 0.40
CA VAL A 68 4.42 15.06 -0.19
C VAL A 68 5.55 15.25 0.82
N CYS A 69 5.54 16.32 1.61
CA CYS A 69 6.53 16.53 2.67
C CYS A 69 6.55 15.38 3.69
N HIS A 70 5.37 14.88 4.06
CA HIS A 70 5.20 13.75 4.98
C HIS A 70 5.73 12.45 4.36
N GLU A 71 5.32 12.11 3.14
CA GLU A 71 5.79 10.90 2.44
C GLU A 71 7.30 10.93 2.12
N LEU A 72 7.88 12.12 1.89
CA LEU A 72 9.33 12.29 1.80
C LEU A 72 10.02 11.97 3.13
N GLY A 73 9.41 12.33 4.26
CA GLY A 73 9.89 11.95 5.60
C GLY A 73 10.00 10.44 5.72
N HIS A 74 8.94 9.73 5.35
CA HIS A 74 8.94 8.28 5.27
C HIS A 74 10.02 7.71 4.35
N ALA A 75 10.08 8.18 3.11
CA ALA A 75 11.05 7.72 2.12
C ALA A 75 12.51 7.93 2.55
N ARG A 76 12.78 8.92 3.40
CA ARG A 76 14.13 9.32 3.83
C ARG A 76 14.54 8.76 5.19
N LEU A 77 13.63 8.71 6.15
CA LEU A 77 13.93 8.35 7.53
C LEU A 77 13.78 6.85 7.76
N HIS A 78 12.83 6.20 7.08
CA HIS A 78 12.44 4.83 7.37
C HIS A 78 12.79 3.92 6.18
N ALA A 79 14.00 3.37 6.19
CA ALA A 79 14.37 2.34 5.23
C ALA A 79 13.46 1.12 5.45
N GLY A 80 12.68 0.72 4.44
CA GLY A 80 11.66 -0.31 4.64
C GLY A 80 10.25 0.24 4.86
N TYR A 81 10.03 1.56 4.83
CA TYR A 81 8.69 2.15 4.88
C TYR A 81 8.18 2.46 3.48
N GLY A 82 6.89 2.21 3.28
CA GLY A 82 6.18 2.30 2.03
C GLY A 82 5.36 1.04 1.86
N TYR A 83 4.25 1.12 1.14
CA TYR A 83 3.48 -0.06 0.80
C TYR A 83 4.31 -0.92 -0.17
N TYR A 84 4.74 -2.08 0.29
CA TYR A 84 5.46 -3.03 -0.56
C TYR A 84 4.47 -3.93 -1.25
N LEU A 85 4.63 -4.09 -2.56
CA LEU A 85 3.99 -5.15 -3.34
C LEU A 85 4.71 -6.50 -3.11
N HIS A 86 5.03 -6.85 -1.85
CA HIS A 86 5.73 -8.08 -1.47
C HIS A 86 4.90 -8.92 -0.48
N PRO A 87 4.86 -10.25 -0.65
CA PRO A 87 3.91 -11.17 0.00
C PRO A 87 4.06 -11.36 1.52
N ASP A 88 5.19 -10.98 2.13
CA ASP A 88 5.58 -11.51 3.45
C ASP A 88 5.87 -10.47 4.55
N ARG A 89 5.49 -9.19 4.39
CA ARG A 89 5.72 -8.18 5.45
C ARG A 89 4.54 -7.23 5.66
N ALA A 90 3.53 -7.73 6.38
CA ALA A 90 2.64 -6.87 7.14
C ALA A 90 3.32 -6.47 8.46
N TYR A 91 4.08 -5.37 8.47
CA TYR A 91 4.57 -4.79 9.71
C TYR A 91 4.31 -3.28 9.73
N TYR A 92 3.16 -2.93 10.30
CA TYR A 92 2.82 -1.55 10.63
C TYR A 92 3.14 -1.29 12.11
N VAL A 93 4.13 -0.42 12.37
CA VAL A 93 4.48 0.03 13.74
C VAL A 93 4.10 1.51 13.85
N ARG A 94 3.02 1.75 14.59
CA ARG A 94 2.01 2.79 14.33
C ARG A 94 2.24 4.22 14.87
N SER A 95 3.23 4.54 15.70
CA SER A 95 3.27 5.88 16.33
C SER A 95 4.57 6.63 16.20
N ARG A 96 5.72 5.98 16.43
CA ARG A 96 7.02 6.66 16.40
C ARG A 96 7.42 7.11 14.99
N LEU A 97 7.20 6.25 13.98
CA LEU A 97 7.53 6.57 12.59
C LEU A 97 6.67 7.72 12.08
N GLU A 98 5.37 7.71 12.38
CA GLU A 98 4.47 8.81 12.02
C GLU A 98 4.87 10.13 12.68
N ALA A 99 5.21 10.11 13.97
CA ALA A 99 5.73 11.30 14.64
C ALA A 99 7.03 11.83 13.99
N GLU A 100 7.94 10.94 13.58
CA GLU A 100 9.18 11.30 12.89
C GLU A 100 8.92 11.88 11.47
N ALA A 101 7.97 11.31 10.72
CA ALA A 101 7.58 11.84 9.41
C ALA A 101 6.86 13.18 9.51
N ASN A 102 6.03 13.36 10.54
CA ASN A 102 5.35 14.61 10.85
C ASN A 102 6.34 15.73 11.23
N GLU A 103 7.31 15.41 12.09
CA GLU A 103 8.40 16.33 12.44
C GLU A 103 9.22 16.70 11.19
N TYR A 104 9.48 15.73 10.31
CA TYR A 104 10.19 15.96 9.06
C TYR A 104 9.42 16.92 8.14
N ALA A 105 8.12 16.67 7.96
CA ALA A 105 7.25 17.51 7.14
C ALA A 105 7.22 18.95 7.67
N ALA A 106 7.03 19.13 8.98
CA ALA A 106 7.02 20.44 9.62
C ALA A 106 8.35 21.20 9.39
N HIS A 107 9.49 20.51 9.55
CA HIS A 107 10.80 21.12 9.30
C HIS A 107 11.02 21.50 7.83
N LEU A 108 10.55 20.69 6.88
CA LEU A 108 10.69 20.99 5.45
C LEU A 108 9.77 22.15 5.03
N LEU A 109 8.52 22.15 5.49
CA LEU A 109 7.54 23.20 5.22
C LEU A 109 7.97 24.56 5.77
N ALA A 110 8.67 24.58 6.91
CA ALA A 110 9.22 25.80 7.51
C ALA A 110 10.21 26.55 6.60
N TYR A 111 10.84 25.87 5.64
CA TYR A 111 11.67 26.53 4.62
C TYR A 111 10.86 27.23 3.52
N SER A 112 9.57 26.91 3.37
CA SER A 112 8.74 27.42 2.29
C SER A 112 7.94 28.69 2.63
N THR A 113 8.11 29.27 3.82
CA THR A 113 7.62 30.60 4.28
C THR A 113 6.13 30.95 4.12
N GLU A 114 5.27 30.07 3.60
CA GLU A 114 3.90 30.44 3.19
C GLU A 114 2.77 29.74 3.94
N ILE A 115 3.03 28.92 4.98
CA ILE A 115 1.99 28.09 5.59
C ILE A 115 1.97 28.22 7.11
N ASP A 116 0.79 28.53 7.66
CA ASP A 116 0.49 28.64 9.08
C ASP A 116 0.64 27.27 9.80
N SER A 117 1.37 27.24 10.92
CA SER A 117 1.71 26.01 11.64
C SER A 117 0.49 25.26 12.19
N ASP A 118 -0.60 25.98 12.46
CA ASP A 118 -1.83 25.44 13.05
C ASP A 118 -2.73 24.74 12.01
N GLU A 119 -2.59 25.09 10.74
CA GLU A 119 -3.23 24.41 9.61
C GLU A 119 -2.46 23.14 9.23
N VAL A 120 -1.13 23.21 9.22
CA VAL A 120 -0.23 22.06 9.01
C VAL A 120 -0.48 20.95 10.03
N THR A 121 -0.64 21.31 11.31
CA THR A 121 -0.86 20.33 12.39
C THR A 121 -2.22 19.62 12.27
N ARG A 122 -3.25 20.29 11.76
CA ARG A 122 -4.57 19.66 11.49
C ARG A 122 -4.53 18.73 10.27
N ILE A 123 -3.73 19.08 9.26
CA ILE A 123 -3.57 18.28 8.04
C ILE A 123 -2.74 17.01 8.30
N ILE A 124 -1.74 17.11 9.16
CA ILE A 124 -0.81 16.02 9.46
C ILE A 124 -1.45 14.86 10.27
N ASN A 125 -2.49 15.13 11.05
CA ASN A 125 -3.04 14.18 12.03
C ASN A 125 -4.20 13.28 11.52
N GLN A 126 -4.33 13.08 10.21
CA GLN A 126 -5.39 12.23 9.65
C GLN A 126 -4.89 10.85 9.23
N ARG A 127 -5.81 9.88 9.29
CA ARG A 127 -5.54 8.44 9.18
C ARG A 127 -4.75 8.10 7.91
N HIS A 128 -3.77 7.22 8.08
CA HIS A 128 -3.12 6.55 6.96
C HIS A 128 -4.08 5.49 6.40
N PRO A 129 -4.15 5.36 5.07
CA PRO A 129 -5.05 4.41 4.43
C PRO A 129 -4.68 2.97 4.74
N ASP A 130 -5.66 2.06 4.64
CA ASP A 130 -5.39 0.64 4.82
C ASP A 130 -4.47 0.13 3.68
N PRO A 131 -3.36 -0.57 3.98
CA PRO A 131 -2.50 -1.21 2.98
C PRO A 131 -3.23 -2.00 1.90
N ARG A 132 -4.34 -2.67 2.26
CA ARG A 132 -5.16 -3.47 1.34
C ARG A 132 -5.94 -2.58 0.37
N GLU A 133 -6.44 -1.44 0.84
CA GLU A 133 -7.15 -0.46 0.00
C GLU A 133 -6.20 0.24 -0.98
N VAL A 134 -5.00 0.58 -0.50
CA VAL A 134 -3.89 1.07 -1.33
C VAL A 134 -3.53 0.05 -2.40
N HIS A 135 -3.37 -1.22 -2.03
CA HIS A 135 -3.07 -2.30 -2.97
C HIS A 135 -4.17 -2.45 -4.04
N PHE A 136 -5.44 -2.43 -3.65
CA PHE A 136 -6.57 -2.50 -4.57
C PHE A 136 -6.62 -1.31 -5.54
N LEU A 137 -6.44 -0.08 -5.05
CA LEU A 137 -6.41 1.12 -5.88
C LEU A 137 -5.24 1.07 -6.88
N LEU A 138 -4.04 0.69 -6.43
CA LEU A 138 -2.88 0.52 -7.31
C LEU A 138 -3.11 -0.56 -8.38
N GLY A 139 -3.76 -1.68 -8.02
CA GLY A 139 -4.19 -2.70 -8.97
C GLY A 139 -5.08 -2.11 -10.06
N ARG A 140 -6.08 -1.31 -9.70
CA ARG A 140 -6.97 -0.62 -10.67
C ARG A 140 -6.27 0.44 -11.52
N PHE A 141 -5.23 1.09 -11.01
CA PHE A 141 -4.47 2.09 -11.77
C PHE A 141 -3.56 1.49 -12.83
N ILE A 142 -3.00 0.32 -12.56
CA ILE A 142 -2.27 -0.47 -13.56
C ILE A 142 -3.18 -0.82 -14.75
N ASP A 143 -4.51 -0.90 -14.53
CA ASP A 143 -5.48 -1.32 -15.53
C ASP A 143 -6.05 -0.19 -16.40
N THR A 144 -6.01 1.07 -15.94
CA THR A 144 -6.81 2.16 -16.53
C THR A 144 -6.00 3.20 -17.32
N GLN A 145 -4.67 3.27 -17.17
CA GLN A 145 -3.84 4.17 -17.97
C GLN A 145 -2.58 3.45 -18.45
N GLY A 146 -2.52 3.21 -19.76
CA GLY A 146 -1.35 2.65 -20.42
C GLY A 146 -0.16 3.60 -20.36
N VAL A 147 0.76 3.34 -19.44
CA VAL A 147 2.19 3.50 -19.73
C VAL A 147 2.74 2.10 -19.93
N ASP A 148 3.12 1.85 -21.18
CA ASP A 148 3.45 0.56 -21.75
C ASP A 148 4.31 -0.33 -20.82
N THR A 149 3.83 -1.57 -20.63
CA THR A 149 4.35 -2.69 -19.82
C THR A 149 4.17 -2.67 -18.29
N MET A 150 2.94 -2.63 -17.81
CA MET A 150 2.50 -3.57 -16.77
C MET A 150 1.11 -4.08 -17.13
N LYS A 151 1.04 -5.34 -17.57
CA LYS A 151 -0.23 -6.05 -17.76
C LYS A 151 -0.96 -6.12 -16.41
N GLN A 152 -2.29 -6.01 -16.45
CA GLN A 152 -3.18 -6.25 -15.31
C GLN A 152 -2.67 -7.40 -14.45
N PRO A 153 -2.53 -7.23 -13.12
CA PRO A 153 -2.07 -8.30 -12.29
C PRO A 153 -3.12 -9.41 -12.28
N VAL A 154 -2.82 -10.52 -12.98
CA VAL A 154 -3.70 -11.69 -13.13
C VAL A 154 -4.05 -12.38 -11.80
N TRP A 155 -3.51 -11.90 -10.70
CA TRP A 155 -3.64 -12.45 -9.36
C TRP A 155 -4.69 -11.73 -8.48
N ILE A 156 -5.43 -10.74 -8.99
CA ILE A 156 -6.54 -10.14 -8.23
C ILE A 156 -7.66 -11.18 -8.04
N VAL A 157 -8.14 -11.38 -6.80
CA VAL A 157 -9.21 -12.33 -6.48
C VAL A 157 -10.58 -11.67 -6.67
N GLU A 158 -11.43 -12.29 -7.49
CA GLU A 158 -12.80 -11.87 -7.77
C GLU A 158 -13.84 -12.70 -7.02
N ASP A 159 -13.59 -13.99 -6.82
CA ASP A 159 -14.48 -14.89 -6.08
C ASP A 159 -13.68 -15.98 -5.36
N VAL A 160 -14.25 -16.51 -4.27
CA VAL A 160 -13.67 -17.63 -3.53
C VAL A 160 -14.74 -18.55 -2.95
N LYS A 161 -14.51 -19.85 -3.03
CA LYS A 161 -15.31 -20.88 -2.34
C LYS A 161 -14.40 -21.72 -1.46
N ALA A 162 -14.56 -21.60 -0.14
CA ALA A 162 -13.92 -22.46 0.82
C ALA A 162 -14.57 -23.85 0.86
N ARG A 163 -13.76 -24.89 1.06
CA ARG A 163 -14.18 -26.29 1.12
C ARG A 163 -13.83 -26.91 2.47
N GLU A 164 -14.51 -27.99 2.83
CA GLU A 164 -14.35 -28.67 4.11
C GLU A 164 -12.97 -29.34 4.31
N ASP A 165 -12.25 -29.56 3.21
CA ASP A 165 -10.89 -30.11 3.17
C ASP A 165 -9.80 -29.03 3.30
N TYR A 166 -10.14 -27.84 3.81
CA TYR A 166 -9.22 -26.70 3.93
C TYR A 166 -8.60 -26.21 2.61
N THR A 167 -9.27 -26.48 1.48
CA THR A 167 -8.90 -25.88 0.19
C THR A 167 -9.80 -24.70 -0.17
N LEU A 168 -9.28 -23.80 -1.00
CA LEU A 168 -10.01 -22.68 -1.58
C LEU A 168 -10.06 -22.84 -3.10
N LEU A 169 -11.26 -22.78 -3.66
CA LEU A 169 -11.44 -22.54 -5.09
C LEU A 169 -11.48 -21.02 -5.31
N ILE A 170 -10.50 -20.49 -6.02
CA ILE A 170 -10.33 -19.05 -6.20
C ILE A 170 -10.52 -18.71 -7.68
N THR A 171 -11.35 -17.71 -7.95
CA THR A 171 -11.47 -17.10 -9.28
C THR A 171 -10.70 -15.79 -9.27
N PHE A 172 -9.72 -15.69 -10.16
CA PHE A 172 -8.91 -14.50 -10.36
C PHE A 172 -9.37 -13.70 -11.56
N THR A 173 -8.91 -12.44 -11.63
CA THR A 173 -9.18 -11.54 -12.75
C THR A 173 -8.81 -12.16 -14.09
N GLY A 174 -9.72 -11.97 -15.05
CA GLY A 174 -9.69 -12.67 -16.34
C GLY A 174 -10.31 -14.07 -16.31
N GLY A 175 -10.97 -14.45 -15.21
CA GLY A 175 -11.73 -15.70 -15.08
C GLY A 175 -10.88 -16.94 -14.79
N THR A 176 -9.60 -16.78 -14.47
CA THR A 176 -8.71 -17.92 -14.16
C THR A 176 -9.11 -18.54 -12.83
N GLN A 177 -9.42 -19.84 -12.81
CA GLN A 177 -9.72 -20.56 -11.58
C GLN A 177 -8.55 -21.41 -11.11
N ARG A 178 -8.26 -21.37 -9.81
CA ARG A 178 -7.17 -22.13 -9.19
C ARG A 178 -7.61 -22.70 -7.84
N ILE A 179 -6.96 -23.77 -7.40
CA ILE A 179 -7.17 -24.39 -6.09
C ILE A 179 -5.97 -24.08 -5.19
N TYR A 180 -6.22 -23.45 -4.05
CA TYR A 180 -5.21 -23.16 -3.04
C TYR A 180 -5.36 -24.12 -1.86
N ASP A 181 -4.26 -24.77 -1.46
CA ASP A 181 -4.20 -25.63 -0.28
C ASP A 181 -3.79 -24.81 0.96
N ALA A 182 -4.70 -24.66 1.94
CA ALA A 182 -4.44 -23.87 3.14
C ALA A 182 -3.79 -24.65 4.29
N HIS A 183 -3.56 -25.96 4.17
CA HIS A 183 -2.93 -26.75 5.24
C HIS A 183 -1.58 -26.17 5.72
N PRO A 184 -0.68 -25.68 4.84
CA PRO A 184 0.58 -25.06 5.28
C PRO A 184 0.40 -23.80 6.13
N LEU A 185 -0.75 -23.11 6.00
CA LEU A 185 -1.07 -21.93 6.82
C LEU A 185 -1.51 -22.32 8.22
N LEU A 186 -2.16 -23.47 8.40
CA LEU A 186 -2.67 -23.90 9.70
C LEU A 186 -1.55 -24.05 10.75
N GLU A 187 -0.32 -24.32 10.32
CA GLU A 187 0.84 -24.43 11.21
C GLU A 187 1.43 -23.08 11.65
N LYS A 188 1.03 -21.97 11.02
CA LYS A 188 1.56 -20.64 11.32
C LYS A 188 0.75 -19.96 12.44
N PRO A 189 1.40 -19.37 13.46
CA PRO A 189 0.71 -18.74 14.60
C PRO A 189 -0.31 -17.65 14.20
N ILE A 190 0.00 -16.85 13.18
CA ILE A 190 -0.88 -15.78 12.69
C ILE A 190 -2.18 -16.31 12.06
N PHE A 191 -2.18 -17.55 11.58
CA PHE A 191 -3.32 -18.21 10.97
C PHE A 191 -3.98 -19.23 11.90
N ALA A 192 -3.64 -19.23 13.19
CA ALA A 192 -4.26 -20.12 14.18
C ALA A 192 -5.81 -20.11 14.16
N PRO A 193 -6.51 -18.98 13.92
CA PRO A 193 -7.98 -18.98 13.78
C PRO A 193 -8.50 -19.87 12.65
N LEU A 194 -7.73 -20.04 11.56
CA LEU A 194 -8.12 -20.88 10.42
C LEU A 194 -8.25 -22.36 10.78
N LYS A 195 -7.68 -22.82 11.91
CA LYS A 195 -7.88 -24.21 12.38
C LYS A 195 -9.35 -24.52 12.67
N SER A 196 -10.17 -23.51 12.98
CA SER A 196 -11.61 -23.69 13.16
C SER A 196 -12.28 -23.81 11.80
N LEU A 197 -12.78 -25.00 11.44
CA LEU A 197 -13.49 -25.21 10.17
C LEU A 197 -14.66 -24.22 9.97
N PRO A 198 -15.53 -23.95 10.96
CA PRO A 198 -16.57 -22.93 10.82
C PRO A 198 -16.06 -21.50 10.62
N PHE A 199 -14.83 -21.21 11.05
CA PHE A 199 -14.18 -19.94 10.73
C PHE A 199 -13.63 -20.00 9.30
N PHE A 200 -12.91 -21.05 8.93
CA PHE A 200 -12.35 -21.26 7.59
C PHE A 200 -13.41 -21.16 6.47
N LEU A 201 -14.61 -21.71 6.69
CA LEU A 201 -15.69 -21.66 5.70
C LEU A 201 -16.29 -20.26 5.50
N ARG A 202 -15.90 -19.25 6.29
CA ARG A 202 -16.33 -17.85 6.13
C ARG A 202 -15.48 -17.06 5.15
N ALA A 203 -14.51 -17.70 4.49
CA ALA A 203 -13.68 -17.07 3.49
C ALA A 203 -14.55 -16.33 2.45
N LYS A 204 -14.21 -15.09 2.15
CA LYS A 204 -14.88 -14.29 1.13
C LYS A 204 -13.88 -13.47 0.33
N ALA A 205 -14.21 -13.19 -0.92
CA ALA A 205 -13.43 -12.30 -1.76
C ALA A 205 -13.77 -10.85 -1.38
N ALA A 206 -12.76 -10.07 -1.00
CA ALA A 206 -12.89 -8.64 -0.72
C ALA A 206 -11.55 -7.94 -0.94
N TYR A 207 -11.58 -6.70 -1.41
CA TYR A 207 -10.38 -5.88 -1.64
C TYR A 207 -9.36 -6.54 -2.59
N GLY A 208 -9.84 -7.36 -3.53
CA GLY A 208 -9.00 -8.09 -4.47
C GLY A 208 -8.28 -9.29 -3.87
N THR A 209 -8.65 -9.75 -2.66
CA THR A 209 -8.06 -10.93 -2.02
C THR A 209 -9.07 -11.79 -1.23
N VAL A 210 -8.61 -12.88 -0.61
CA VAL A 210 -9.42 -13.72 0.30
C VAL A 210 -9.24 -13.27 1.75
N ILE A 211 -10.36 -12.96 2.40
CA ILE A 211 -10.41 -12.52 3.81
C ILE A 211 -11.37 -13.37 4.65
N TRP A 212 -11.10 -13.46 5.95
CA TRP A 212 -11.99 -14.07 6.94
C TRP A 212 -12.53 -13.07 7.96
N ASN A 213 -11.72 -12.11 8.35
CA ASN A 213 -12.07 -10.96 9.20
C ASN A 213 -11.04 -9.83 8.99
N ASP A 214 -11.11 -8.77 9.81
CA ASP A 214 -10.21 -7.61 9.69
C ASP A 214 -8.73 -7.97 9.89
N ASP A 215 -8.45 -9.01 10.69
CA ASP A 215 -7.10 -9.43 11.09
C ASP A 215 -6.54 -10.60 10.28
N VAL A 216 -7.36 -11.32 9.51
CA VAL A 216 -7.01 -12.57 8.82
C VAL A 216 -7.39 -12.50 7.34
N ASP A 217 -6.38 -12.36 6.51
CA ASP A 217 -6.40 -12.41 5.05
C ASP A 217 -5.17 -13.15 4.52
N ILE A 218 -5.21 -13.52 3.24
CA ILE A 218 -4.04 -14.04 2.53
C ILE A 218 -3.79 -13.11 1.36
N ALA A 219 -2.55 -12.73 1.06
CA ALA A 219 -2.24 -11.86 -0.08
C ALA A 219 -2.62 -12.51 -1.43
N PRO A 220 -3.19 -11.75 -2.39
CA PRO A 220 -3.67 -12.28 -3.66
C PRO A 220 -2.56 -12.92 -4.51
N GLU A 221 -1.34 -12.39 -4.44
CA GLU A 221 -0.17 -12.92 -5.14
C GLU A 221 0.23 -14.28 -4.59
N HIS A 222 0.26 -14.42 -3.27
CA HIS A 222 0.54 -15.70 -2.60
C HIS A 222 -0.51 -16.74 -2.99
N LEU A 223 -1.79 -16.34 -2.98
CA LEU A 223 -2.88 -17.22 -3.43
C LEU A 223 -2.68 -17.66 -4.88
N TYR A 224 -2.23 -16.79 -5.77
CA TYR A 224 -2.00 -17.12 -7.18
C TYR A 224 -0.78 -18.03 -7.40
N GLU A 225 0.36 -17.67 -6.79
CA GLU A 225 1.63 -18.40 -6.91
C GLU A 225 1.59 -19.79 -6.30
N CYS A 226 0.91 -19.94 -5.16
CA CYS A 226 0.83 -21.18 -4.40
C CYS A 226 -0.46 -21.98 -4.63
N SER A 227 -1.31 -21.57 -5.59
CA SER A 227 -2.45 -22.39 -6.03
C SER A 227 -2.13 -23.14 -7.31
N THR A 228 -2.90 -24.20 -7.60
CA THR A 228 -2.81 -24.96 -8.84
C THR A 228 -3.95 -24.57 -9.79
N PRO A 229 -3.67 -24.30 -11.08
CA PRO A 229 -4.72 -23.97 -12.04
C PRO A 229 -5.65 -25.16 -12.24
N ILE A 230 -6.94 -24.86 -12.42
CA ILE A 230 -7.92 -25.86 -12.80
C ILE A 230 -7.87 -25.98 -14.32
N GLU A 231 -7.43 -27.13 -14.81
CA GLU A 231 -7.64 -27.46 -16.21
C GLU A 231 -9.15 -27.64 -16.41
N VAL A 232 -9.76 -26.70 -17.15
CA VAL A 232 -11.11 -26.91 -17.65
C VAL A 232 -10.99 -28.03 -18.68
N GLU A 233 -11.38 -29.24 -18.31
CA GLU A 233 -11.63 -30.30 -19.27
C GLU A 233 -12.58 -29.74 -20.32
N LYS A 234 -12.05 -29.49 -21.52
CA LYS A 234 -12.87 -29.13 -22.67
C LYS A 234 -13.75 -30.35 -22.95
N ILE A 235 -14.99 -30.28 -22.49
CA ILE A 235 -16.04 -31.19 -22.96
C ILE A 235 -16.13 -30.96 -24.47
N ALA A 236 -15.64 -31.94 -25.22
CA ALA A 236 -15.68 -32.00 -26.67
C ALA A 236 -17.12 -32.23 -27.19
#